data_AF-A0AAN8SC87-F1
#
_entry.id   AF-A0AAN8SC87-F1
#
_cell.length_a   1.000
_cell.length_b   1.000
_cell.length_c   1.000
_cell.angle_alpha   90.00
_cell.angle_beta   90.00
_cell.angle_gamma   90.00
#
_symmetry.space_group_name_H-M   'P 1'
#
loop_
_entity.id
_entity.type
_entity.pdbx_description
1 polymer ?
#
loop_
_entity_poly.entity_id
_entity_poly.type
_entity_poly.pdbx_seq_one_letter_code
_entity_poly.pdbx_strand_id
1 'polypeptide(L)'
;MTANLPGTSVANQLVAKIKTKCEVREATAILNELPNPAMEDDSGDNRFNPLEIDVFVQTLLYVGSKSFSHSFVAINKFLSMFKTLAESEEAQICILRHLYEVWHQHPQMICVLIDEMLKNQIVKCSAVANWIFSKEMSKEFTRMYLWEILHLTIKKMNKHVTRVSRDLRALTRQRREDRGESESDSDNESKNADGKEKPTAETIDRMEETLEAAQADQKNLFLIIFQVTIVVISRVDYCIDSMPPMMIIPG
;
A
#
# COMPACT_ATOMS: atom_id res chain seq x y z
N MET A 1 21.26 -27.20 -15.67
CA MET A 1 19.92 -27.74 -15.47
C MET A 1 19.03 -26.58 -15.03
N THR A 2 18.29 -25.96 -15.94
CA THR A 2 17.28 -24.96 -15.58
C THR A 2 16.14 -25.72 -14.92
N ALA A 3 16.11 -25.75 -13.58
CA ALA A 3 14.90 -26.15 -12.88
C ALA A 3 13.77 -25.25 -13.40
N ASN A 4 12.73 -25.84 -13.98
CA ASN A 4 11.58 -25.06 -14.43
C ASN A 4 10.96 -24.40 -13.20
N LEU A 5 11.04 -23.07 -13.13
CA LEU A 5 10.46 -22.32 -12.02
C LEU A 5 8.93 -22.56 -11.98
N PRO A 6 8.32 -22.69 -10.79
CA PRO A 6 6.87 -22.81 -10.67
C PRO A 6 6.15 -21.68 -11.41
N GLY A 7 5.05 -21.99 -12.09
CA GLY A 7 4.25 -21.00 -12.81
C GLY A 7 4.85 -20.47 -14.13
N THR A 8 6.04 -20.92 -14.57
CA THR A 8 6.69 -20.44 -15.81
C THR A 8 5.78 -20.53 -17.05
N SER A 9 5.02 -21.62 -17.19
CA SER A 9 4.09 -21.80 -18.33
C SER A 9 3.01 -20.72 -18.33
N VAL A 10 2.39 -20.49 -17.16
CA VAL A 10 1.33 -19.50 -16.97
C VAL A 10 1.85 -18.09 -17.16
N ALA A 11 3.05 -17.78 -16.62
CA ALA A 11 3.70 -16.49 -16.83
C ALA A 11 3.90 -16.19 -18.32
N ASN A 12 4.42 -17.14 -19.10
CA ASN A 12 4.62 -16.96 -20.55
C ASN A 12 3.29 -16.76 -21.30
N GLN A 13 2.25 -17.51 -20.94
CA GLN A 13 0.90 -17.33 -21.50
C GLN A 13 0.35 -15.94 -21.17
N LEU A 14 0.49 -15.50 -19.93
CA LEU A 14 0.03 -14.19 -19.46
C LEU A 14 0.79 -13.05 -20.16
N VAL A 15 2.12 -13.15 -20.33
CA VAL A 15 2.92 -12.19 -21.11
C VAL A 15 2.39 -12.06 -22.53
N ALA A 16 2.16 -13.18 -23.22
CA ALA A 16 1.69 -13.18 -24.61
C ALA A 16 0.31 -12.53 -24.73
N LYS A 17 -0.60 -12.84 -23.78
CA LYS A 17 -1.94 -12.25 -23.72
C LYS A 17 -1.90 -10.77 -23.41
N ILE A 18 -1.17 -10.32 -22.38
CA ILE A 18 -1.13 -8.89 -22.00
C ILE A 18 -0.63 -8.03 -23.16
N LYS A 19 0.38 -8.52 -23.91
CA LYS A 19 0.91 -7.85 -25.11
C LYS A 19 -0.11 -7.76 -26.25
N THR A 20 -1.10 -8.65 -26.30
CA THR A 20 -2.14 -8.72 -27.34
C THR A 20 -3.50 -8.19 -26.87
N LYS A 21 -3.50 -7.19 -25.97
CA LYS A 21 -4.70 -6.55 -25.41
C LYS A 21 -5.60 -7.49 -24.58
N CYS A 22 -5.01 -8.29 -23.70
CA CYS A 22 -5.74 -9.09 -22.70
C CYS A 22 -6.77 -8.30 -21.89
N GLU A 23 -7.94 -8.88 -21.67
CA GLU A 23 -8.93 -8.40 -20.71
C GLU A 23 -8.65 -8.93 -19.30
N VAL A 24 -9.11 -8.22 -18.27
CA VAL A 24 -8.90 -8.62 -16.86
C VAL A 24 -9.44 -10.03 -16.60
N ARG A 25 -10.62 -10.37 -17.15
CA ARG A 25 -11.24 -11.69 -16.98
C ARG A 25 -10.41 -12.82 -17.58
N GLU A 26 -9.80 -12.59 -18.73
CA GLU A 26 -8.92 -13.57 -19.37
C GLU A 26 -7.66 -13.81 -18.54
N ALA A 27 -7.05 -12.73 -18.02
CA ALA A 27 -5.91 -12.84 -17.12
C ALA A 27 -6.25 -13.59 -15.83
N THR A 28 -7.44 -13.36 -15.25
CA THR A 28 -7.90 -14.09 -14.05
C THR A 28 -8.07 -15.57 -14.35
N ALA A 29 -8.68 -15.91 -15.49
CA ALA A 29 -8.85 -17.31 -15.88
C ALA A 29 -7.51 -18.05 -16.02
N ILE A 30 -6.50 -17.39 -16.60
CA ILE A 30 -5.14 -17.93 -16.74
C ILE A 30 -4.48 -18.13 -15.37
N LEU A 31 -4.63 -17.17 -14.45
CA LEU A 31 -4.04 -17.25 -13.11
C LEU A 31 -4.67 -18.34 -12.24
N ASN A 32 -5.98 -18.59 -12.40
CA ASN A 32 -6.69 -19.65 -11.69
C ASN A 32 -6.20 -21.07 -12.03
N GLU A 33 -5.39 -21.24 -13.09
CA GLU A 33 -4.74 -22.51 -13.43
C GLU A 33 -3.56 -22.84 -12.50
N LEU A 34 -3.07 -21.88 -11.72
CA LEU A 34 -1.92 -22.07 -10.83
C LEU A 34 -2.30 -22.89 -9.59
N PRO A 35 -1.45 -23.86 -9.19
CA PRO A 35 -1.61 -24.52 -7.90
C PRO A 35 -1.41 -23.49 -6.78
N ASN A 36 -2.12 -23.66 -5.67
CA ASN A 36 -1.88 -22.87 -4.46
C ASN A 36 -0.90 -23.64 -3.57
N PRO A 37 0.40 -23.26 -3.54
CA PRO A 37 1.42 -24.01 -2.80
C PRO A 37 1.20 -24.00 -1.30
N ALA A 38 0.44 -23.03 -0.77
CA ALA A 38 0.17 -22.95 0.66
C ALA A 38 -1.09 -23.73 1.09
N MET A 39 -1.65 -24.55 0.19
CA MET A 39 -2.59 -25.63 0.54
C MET A 39 -1.88 -26.93 0.98
N GLU A 40 -0.54 -27.01 0.82
CA GLU A 40 0.25 -28.17 1.24
C GLU A 40 0.64 -28.13 2.73
N ASP A 41 0.47 -26.99 3.39
CA ASP A 41 0.70 -26.81 4.82
C ASP A 41 -0.66 -26.89 5.57
N ASP A 42 -0.84 -27.88 6.46
CA ASP A 42 -2.09 -28.18 7.22
C ASP A 42 -2.49 -27.07 8.22
N SER A 43 -1.80 -25.93 8.15
CA SER A 43 -2.12 -24.72 8.90
C SER A 43 -3.22 -23.98 8.14
N GLY A 44 -4.48 -24.28 8.42
CA GLY A 44 -5.69 -23.77 7.75
C GLY A 44 -5.95 -22.25 7.78
N ASP A 45 -4.91 -21.40 7.72
CA ASP A 45 -4.98 -19.94 7.63
C ASP A 45 -4.53 -19.40 6.26
N ASN A 46 -4.57 -20.22 5.21
CA ASN A 46 -4.05 -19.83 3.91
C ASN A 46 -5.01 -18.93 3.11
N ARG A 47 -5.05 -17.64 3.49
CA ARG A 47 -5.98 -16.63 2.97
C ARG A 47 -5.69 -16.12 1.55
N PHE A 48 -4.53 -16.42 0.95
CA PHE A 48 -4.19 -16.01 -0.43
C PHE A 48 -3.20 -16.98 -1.11
N ASN A 49 -3.14 -16.97 -2.45
CA ASN A 49 -2.19 -17.78 -3.22
C ASN A 49 -0.90 -16.98 -3.53
N PRO A 50 0.25 -17.27 -2.88
CA PRO A 50 1.47 -16.50 -3.09
C PRO A 50 2.06 -16.69 -4.49
N LEU A 51 1.87 -17.86 -5.13
CA LEU A 51 2.37 -18.12 -6.49
C LEU A 51 1.54 -17.36 -7.54
N GLU A 52 0.24 -17.20 -7.29
CA GLU A 52 -0.62 -16.38 -8.13
C GLU A 52 -0.19 -14.91 -8.13
N ILE A 53 0.08 -14.36 -6.93
CA ILE A 53 0.61 -13.01 -6.77
C ILE A 53 1.95 -12.87 -7.48
N ASP A 54 2.87 -13.81 -7.27
CA ASP A 54 4.19 -13.82 -7.87
C ASP A 54 4.10 -13.72 -9.41
N VAL A 55 3.44 -14.70 -10.04
CA VAL A 55 3.30 -14.79 -11.49
C VAL A 55 2.63 -13.54 -12.05
N PHE A 56 1.57 -13.06 -11.41
CA PHE A 56 0.86 -11.86 -11.87
C PHE A 56 1.72 -10.60 -11.77
N VAL A 57 2.30 -10.32 -10.60
CA VAL A 57 3.05 -9.10 -10.33
C VAL A 57 4.32 -9.05 -11.18
N GLN A 58 5.10 -10.13 -11.22
CA GLN A 58 6.31 -10.19 -12.04
C GLN A 58 6.00 -9.99 -13.52
N THR A 59 4.99 -10.71 -14.04
CA THR A 59 4.60 -10.62 -15.45
C THR A 59 4.13 -9.21 -15.81
N LEU A 60 3.25 -8.62 -15.01
CA LEU A 60 2.68 -7.31 -15.33
C LEU A 60 3.73 -6.20 -15.28
N LEU A 61 4.60 -6.20 -14.26
CA LEU A 61 5.67 -5.23 -14.13
C LEU A 61 6.73 -5.40 -15.22
N TYR A 62 7.03 -6.64 -15.62
CA TYR A 62 7.89 -6.90 -16.76
C TYR A 62 7.32 -6.34 -18.07
N VAL A 63 6.04 -6.57 -18.37
CA VAL A 63 5.42 -6.02 -19.59
C VAL A 63 5.33 -4.49 -19.55
N GLY A 64 5.12 -3.91 -18.36
CA GLY A 64 5.08 -2.47 -18.13
C GLY A 64 6.43 -1.77 -18.03
N SER A 65 7.55 -2.49 -18.14
CA SER A 65 8.90 -2.02 -17.75
C SER A 65 9.52 -0.93 -18.62
N LYS A 66 8.91 -0.59 -19.77
CA LYS A 66 9.49 0.36 -20.74
C LYS A 66 9.67 1.78 -20.20
N SER A 67 8.72 2.26 -19.38
CA SER A 67 8.82 3.56 -18.69
C SER A 67 7.82 3.61 -17.54
N PHE A 68 7.95 4.63 -16.67
CA PHE A 68 7.01 4.86 -15.57
C PHE A 68 5.55 4.88 -16.05
N SER A 69 5.26 5.60 -17.13
CA SER A 69 3.91 5.69 -17.70
C SER A 69 3.38 4.34 -18.17
N HIS A 70 4.22 3.48 -18.76
CA HIS A 70 3.78 2.14 -19.18
C HIS A 70 3.42 1.27 -17.97
N SER A 71 4.21 1.34 -16.90
CA SER A 71 3.92 0.62 -15.66
C SER A 71 2.65 1.14 -14.99
N PHE A 72 2.42 2.46 -14.96
CA PHE A 72 1.17 3.02 -14.42
C PHE A 72 -0.05 2.60 -15.24
N VAL A 73 0.04 2.63 -16.57
CA VAL A 73 -1.04 2.14 -17.44
C VAL A 73 -1.32 0.66 -17.19
N ALA A 74 -0.28 -0.16 -17.03
CA ALA A 74 -0.42 -1.58 -16.72
C ALA A 74 -1.11 -1.79 -15.35
N ILE A 75 -0.65 -1.11 -14.29
CA ILE A 75 -1.25 -1.19 -12.95
C ILE A 75 -2.72 -0.77 -12.98
N ASN A 76 -3.02 0.38 -13.60
CA ASN A 76 -4.40 0.90 -13.63
C ASN A 76 -5.33 0.02 -14.47
N LYS A 77 -4.84 -0.58 -15.56
CA LYS A 77 -5.63 -1.51 -16.38
C LYS A 77 -6.04 -2.77 -15.60
N PHE A 78 -5.17 -3.30 -14.75
CA PHE A 78 -5.41 -4.51 -13.97
C PHE A 78 -5.69 -4.21 -12.48
N LEU A 79 -6.15 -2.99 -12.16
CA LEU A 79 -6.35 -2.53 -10.79
C LEU A 79 -7.31 -3.44 -10.00
N SER A 80 -8.41 -3.87 -10.61
CA SER A 80 -9.37 -4.76 -9.93
C SER A 80 -8.75 -6.10 -9.54
N MET A 81 -7.85 -6.63 -10.36
CA MET A 81 -7.14 -7.87 -10.05
C MET A 81 -6.15 -7.69 -8.90
N PHE A 82 -5.41 -6.58 -8.91
CA PHE A 82 -4.58 -6.20 -7.76
C PHE A 82 -5.40 -6.12 -6.48
N LYS A 83 -6.60 -5.54 -6.52
CA LYS A 83 -7.48 -5.41 -5.35
C LYS A 83 -7.94 -6.75 -4.83
N THR A 84 -8.28 -7.69 -5.71
CA THR A 84 -8.64 -9.07 -5.33
C THR A 84 -7.45 -9.79 -4.71
N LEU A 85 -6.27 -9.67 -5.31
CA LEU A 85 -5.06 -10.32 -4.81
C LEU A 85 -4.52 -9.70 -3.51
N ALA A 86 -4.81 -8.42 -3.25
CA ALA A 86 -4.29 -7.65 -2.12
C ALA A 86 -5.25 -7.60 -0.91
N GLU A 87 -6.12 -8.60 -0.75
CA GLU A 87 -7.19 -8.59 0.26
C GLU A 87 -6.66 -8.56 1.69
N SER A 88 -5.58 -9.29 1.98
CA SER A 88 -4.91 -9.31 3.30
C SER A 88 -3.64 -8.44 3.33
N GLU A 89 -3.19 -8.08 4.53
CA GLU A 89 -1.94 -7.34 4.70
C GLU A 89 -0.72 -8.16 4.26
N GLU A 90 -0.73 -9.47 4.53
CA GLU A 90 0.31 -10.40 4.10
C GLU A 90 0.39 -10.48 2.56
N ALA A 91 -0.76 -10.49 1.89
CA ALA A 91 -0.83 -10.45 0.42
C ALA A 91 -0.30 -9.12 -0.14
N GLN A 92 -0.57 -7.99 0.52
CA GLN A 92 0.00 -6.69 0.16
C GLN A 92 1.52 -6.67 0.33
N ILE A 93 2.05 -7.22 1.42
CA ILE A 93 3.49 -7.36 1.64
C ILE A 93 4.11 -8.30 0.58
N CYS A 94 3.41 -9.38 0.21
CA CYS A 94 3.81 -10.27 -0.87
C CYS A 94 3.91 -9.55 -2.22
N ILE A 95 2.96 -8.66 -2.55
CA ILE A 95 3.03 -7.82 -3.75
C ILE A 95 4.26 -6.88 -3.70
N LEU A 96 4.51 -6.24 -2.56
CA LEU A 96 5.66 -5.34 -2.37
C LEU A 96 6.99 -6.08 -2.52
N ARG A 97 7.09 -7.32 -2.02
CA ARG A 97 8.26 -8.18 -2.19
C ARG A 97 8.53 -8.47 -3.67
N HIS A 98 7.54 -8.95 -4.43
CA HIS A 98 7.74 -9.25 -5.85
C HIS A 98 8.00 -7.98 -6.68
N LEU A 99 7.41 -6.83 -6.32
CA LEU A 99 7.77 -5.54 -6.90
C LEU A 99 9.26 -5.22 -6.68
N TYR A 100 9.76 -5.42 -5.45
CA TYR A 100 11.16 -5.22 -5.12
C TYR A 100 12.07 -6.18 -5.89
N GLU A 101 11.73 -7.46 -5.98
CA GLU A 101 12.53 -8.44 -6.73
C GLU A 101 12.73 -8.01 -8.20
N VAL A 102 11.67 -7.52 -8.85
CA VAL A 102 11.73 -7.01 -10.23
C VAL A 102 12.57 -5.73 -10.34
N TRP A 103 12.49 -4.82 -9.36
CA TRP A 103 13.02 -3.46 -9.47
C TRP A 103 14.15 -3.11 -8.50
N HIS A 104 14.75 -4.06 -7.79
CA HIS A 104 15.78 -3.81 -6.76
C HIS A 104 16.99 -3.01 -7.29
N GLN A 105 17.31 -3.14 -8.59
CA GLN A 105 18.38 -2.38 -9.24
C GLN A 105 17.98 -0.95 -9.66
N HIS A 106 16.70 -0.60 -9.53
CA HIS A 106 16.15 0.70 -9.92
C HIS A 106 15.34 1.33 -8.77
N PRO A 107 16.02 1.91 -7.75
CA PRO A 107 15.35 2.48 -6.57
C PRO A 107 14.26 3.51 -6.87
N GLN A 108 14.49 4.40 -7.84
CA GLN A 108 13.49 5.40 -8.23
C GLN A 108 12.20 4.75 -8.77
N MET A 109 12.31 3.62 -9.48
CA MET A 109 11.14 2.89 -9.97
C MET A 109 10.34 2.31 -8.81
N ILE A 110 11.02 1.76 -7.80
CA ILE A 110 10.37 1.29 -6.57
C ILE A 110 9.58 2.42 -5.91
N CYS A 111 10.20 3.60 -5.72
CA CYS A 111 9.54 4.75 -5.11
C CYS A 111 8.24 5.13 -5.85
N VAL A 112 8.28 5.25 -7.17
CA VAL A 112 7.11 5.68 -7.96
C VAL A 112 6.04 4.59 -8.06
N LEU A 113 6.40 3.31 -8.08
CA LEU A 113 5.42 2.22 -8.11
C LEU A 113 4.72 2.06 -6.75
N ILE A 114 5.44 2.18 -5.64
CA ILE A 114 4.82 2.17 -4.30
C ILE A 114 3.90 3.39 -4.14
N ASP A 115 4.31 4.56 -4.64
CA ASP A 115 3.47 5.77 -4.67
C ASP A 115 2.14 5.51 -5.41
N GLU A 116 2.22 4.91 -6.60
CA GLU A 116 1.07 4.57 -7.44
C GLU A 116 0.20 3.47 -6.80
N MET A 117 0.78 2.46 -6.16
CA MET A 117 0.04 1.42 -5.43
C MET A 117 -0.71 1.99 -4.21
N LEU A 118 -0.08 2.89 -3.43
CA LEU A 118 -0.75 3.59 -2.33
C LEU A 118 -1.87 4.50 -2.84
N LYS A 119 -1.65 5.22 -3.94
CA LYS A 119 -2.64 6.13 -4.54
C LYS A 119 -3.89 5.38 -5.01
N ASN A 120 -3.70 4.21 -5.62
CA ASN A 120 -4.78 3.33 -6.04
C ASN A 120 -5.29 2.42 -4.92
N GLN A 121 -4.78 2.60 -3.69
CA GLN A 121 -5.12 1.80 -2.51
C GLN A 121 -4.94 0.28 -2.71
N ILE A 122 -4.02 -0.13 -3.58
CA ILE A 122 -3.65 -1.55 -3.76
C ILE A 122 -3.00 -2.05 -2.47
N VAL A 123 -2.14 -1.22 -1.87
CA VAL A 123 -1.50 -1.47 -0.58
C VAL A 123 -1.88 -0.38 0.42
N LYS A 124 -1.96 -0.74 1.70
CA LYS A 124 -2.13 0.20 2.82
C LYS A 124 -0.79 0.75 3.28
N CYS A 125 -0.84 1.87 4.02
CA CYS A 125 0.37 2.47 4.60
C CYS A 125 1.03 1.55 5.63
N SER A 126 0.24 0.79 6.41
CA SER A 126 0.77 -0.19 7.37
C SER A 126 1.57 -1.30 6.68
N ALA A 127 1.04 -1.86 5.59
CA ALA A 127 1.71 -2.88 4.79
C ALA A 127 3.06 -2.38 4.25
N VAL A 128 3.10 -1.14 3.73
CA VAL A 128 4.36 -0.53 3.26
C VAL A 128 5.37 -0.36 4.40
N ALA A 129 4.94 0.12 5.57
CA ALA A 129 5.82 0.24 6.73
C ALA A 129 6.35 -1.13 7.19
N ASN A 130 5.46 -2.13 7.33
CA ASN A 130 5.84 -3.49 7.69
C ASN A 130 6.81 -4.11 6.68
N TRP A 131 6.62 -3.86 5.38
CA TRP A 131 7.56 -4.30 4.35
C TRP A 131 8.94 -3.62 4.45
N ILE A 132 9.00 -2.30 4.65
CA ILE A 132 10.27 -1.54 4.81
C ILE A 132 11.09 -2.10 5.99
N PHE A 133 10.41 -2.47 7.08
CA PHE A 133 11.05 -2.98 8.28
C PHE A 133 11.16 -4.51 8.32
N SER A 134 10.81 -5.20 7.23
CA SER A 134 10.92 -6.65 7.13
C SER A 134 12.37 -7.11 7.16
N LYS A 135 12.57 -8.39 7.49
CA LYS A 135 13.89 -9.02 7.49
C LYS A 135 14.55 -8.98 6.10
N GLU A 136 13.76 -9.08 5.04
CA GLU A 136 14.23 -9.04 3.65
C GLU A 136 14.88 -7.70 3.31
N MET A 137 14.28 -6.59 3.78
CA MET A 137 14.75 -5.24 3.53
C MET A 137 15.90 -4.78 4.43
N SER A 138 16.28 -5.59 5.43
CA SER A 138 17.32 -5.25 6.42
C SER A 138 18.66 -4.81 5.80
N LYS A 139 19.05 -5.41 4.66
CA LYS A 139 20.30 -5.07 3.95
C LYS A 139 20.25 -3.72 3.25
N GLU A 140 19.06 -3.30 2.82
CA GLU A 140 18.85 -2.02 2.16
C GLU A 140 18.41 -0.92 3.13
N PHE A 141 18.22 -1.24 4.42
CA PHE A 141 17.66 -0.35 5.43
C PHE A 141 18.36 1.01 5.54
N THR A 142 19.67 1.07 5.28
CA THR A 142 20.46 2.31 5.32
C THR A 142 20.41 3.13 4.04
N ARG A 143 19.74 2.64 2.99
CA ARG A 143 19.63 3.33 1.70
C ARG A 143 18.55 4.43 1.77
N MET A 144 18.88 5.59 1.22
CA MET A 144 18.01 6.77 1.26
C MET A 144 16.61 6.56 0.66
N TYR A 145 16.48 5.72 -0.39
CA TYR A 145 15.20 5.52 -1.06
C TYR A 145 14.14 4.85 -0.15
N LEU A 146 14.54 4.00 0.81
CA LEU A 146 13.57 3.42 1.76
C LEU A 146 12.99 4.48 2.70
N TRP A 147 13.84 5.42 3.14
CA TRP A 147 13.40 6.55 3.96
C TRP A 147 12.51 7.51 3.18
N GLU A 148 12.81 7.72 1.89
CA GLU A 148 11.93 8.47 0.99
C GLU A 148 10.54 7.82 0.90
N ILE A 149 10.47 6.51 0.69
CA ILE A 149 9.21 5.75 0.66
C ILE A 149 8.47 5.87 2.00
N LEU A 150 9.18 5.73 3.13
CA LEU A 150 8.59 5.85 4.45
C LEU A 150 7.99 7.26 4.68
N HIS A 151 8.76 8.31 4.39
CA HIS A 151 8.29 9.70 4.51
C HIS A 151 7.13 10.01 3.59
N LEU A 152 7.16 9.52 2.34
CA LEU A 152 6.05 9.62 1.40
C LEU A 152 4.79 8.96 1.99
N THR A 153 4.92 7.76 2.55
CA THR A 153 3.83 6.99 3.14
C THR A 153 3.20 7.74 4.33
N ILE A 154 4.02 8.24 5.25
CA ILE A 154 3.57 9.07 6.39
C ILE A 154 2.86 10.32 5.90
N LYS A 155 3.43 11.03 4.93
CA LYS A 155 2.85 12.25 4.37
C LYS A 155 1.49 11.98 3.73
N LYS A 156 1.33 10.85 3.02
CA LYS A 156 0.05 10.43 2.45
C LYS A 156 -0.99 10.16 3.52
N MET A 157 -0.64 9.40 4.55
CA MET A 157 -1.54 9.10 5.66
C MET A 157 -2.02 10.39 6.35
N ASN A 158 -1.09 11.28 6.69
CA ASN A 158 -1.42 12.57 7.31
C ASN A 158 -2.34 13.43 6.42
N LYS A 159 -2.05 13.48 5.10
CA LYS A 159 -2.89 14.19 4.13
C LYS A 159 -4.28 13.58 4.01
N HIS A 160 -4.41 12.25 4.08
CA HIS A 160 -5.69 11.55 4.05
C HIS A 160 -6.55 11.91 5.27
N VAL A 161 -6.00 11.79 6.49
CA VAL A 161 -6.69 12.16 7.73
C VAL A 161 -7.12 13.62 7.72
N THR A 162 -6.23 14.52 7.30
CA THR A 162 -6.52 15.97 7.21
C THR A 162 -7.67 16.24 6.23
N ARG A 163 -7.66 15.56 5.08
CA ARG A 163 -8.71 15.69 4.06
C ARG A 163 -10.05 15.21 4.59
N VAL A 164 -10.13 13.99 5.11
CA VAL A 164 -11.38 13.41 5.64
C VAL A 164 -11.93 14.28 6.79
N SER A 165 -11.06 14.74 7.70
CA SER A 165 -11.43 15.65 8.79
C SER A 165 -12.06 16.95 8.29
N ARG A 166 -11.49 17.54 7.24
CA ARG A 166 -11.96 18.79 6.66
C ARG A 166 -13.27 18.58 5.89
N ASP A 167 -13.38 17.48 5.15
CA ASP A 167 -14.56 17.14 4.37
C ASP A 167 -15.76 16.87 5.32
N LEU A 168 -15.54 16.19 6.46
CA LEU A 168 -16.54 16.03 7.52
C LEU A 168 -17.00 17.37 8.10
N ARG A 169 -16.07 18.26 8.50
CA ARG A 169 -16.42 19.58 9.04
C ARG A 169 -17.26 20.40 8.07
N ALA A 170 -16.97 20.31 6.76
CA ALA A 170 -17.73 20.99 5.74
C ALA A 170 -19.17 20.47 5.64
N LEU A 171 -19.36 19.14 5.66
CA LEU A 171 -20.68 18.50 5.66
C LEU A 171 -21.50 18.86 6.92
N THR A 172 -20.87 18.82 8.10
CA THR A 172 -21.52 19.17 9.36
C THR A 172 -21.93 20.66 9.39
N ARG A 173 -21.10 21.55 8.86
CA ARG A 173 -21.42 22.97 8.75
C ARG A 173 -22.61 23.20 7.81
N GLN A 174 -22.59 22.60 6.62
CA GLN A 174 -23.67 22.72 5.64
C GLN A 174 -25.01 22.24 6.23
N ARG A 175 -25.01 21.14 7.00
CA ARG A 175 -26.23 20.66 7.67
C ARG A 175 -26.77 21.60 8.76
N ARG A 176 -25.89 22.30 9.49
CA ARG A 176 -26.31 23.31 10.49
C ARG A 176 -26.94 24.52 9.82
N GLU A 177 -26.34 24.98 8.73
CA GLU A 177 -26.86 26.07 7.89
C GLU A 177 -28.24 25.69 7.31
N ASP A 178 -28.40 24.46 6.81
CA ASP A 178 -29.68 23.93 6.30
C ASP A 178 -30.79 23.81 7.37
N ARG A 179 -30.42 23.61 8.64
CA ARG A 179 -31.36 23.53 9.78
C ARG A 179 -31.75 24.90 10.35
N GLY A 180 -31.15 25.99 9.88
CA GLY A 180 -31.40 27.32 10.41
C GLY A 180 -30.92 27.51 11.86
N GLU A 181 -29.99 26.67 12.32
CA GLU A 181 -29.41 26.73 13.67
C GLU A 181 -28.28 27.79 13.78
N SER A 182 -28.05 28.59 12.74
CA SER A 182 -27.11 29.72 12.82
C SER A 182 -27.72 30.85 13.65
N GLU A 183 -27.15 31.11 14.83
CA GLU A 183 -27.28 32.39 15.51
C GLU A 183 -26.78 33.51 14.57
N SER A 184 -27.59 34.54 14.44
CA SER A 184 -27.45 35.65 13.50
C SER A 184 -26.05 36.25 13.41
N ASP A 185 -25.53 36.38 12.19
CA ASP A 185 -25.17 37.70 11.69
C ASP A 185 -25.58 37.80 10.21
N SER A 186 -26.44 38.77 9.94
CA SER A 186 -27.05 39.04 8.65
C SER A 186 -26.01 39.56 7.67
N ASP A 187 -25.90 38.95 6.49
CA ASP A 187 -26.10 39.72 5.26
C ASP A 187 -26.47 38.81 4.08
N ASN A 188 -27.54 39.24 3.44
CA ASN A 188 -28.26 38.59 2.36
C ASN A 188 -27.48 38.75 1.04
N GLU A 189 -26.98 37.65 0.47
CA GLU A 189 -26.89 37.51 -0.98
C GLU A 189 -27.40 36.13 -1.40
N SER A 190 -28.61 36.14 -1.97
CA SER A 190 -29.13 35.08 -2.83
C SER A 190 -28.11 34.71 -3.90
N LYS A 191 -27.70 33.43 -3.96
CA LYS A 191 -27.13 32.81 -5.16
C LYS A 191 -27.34 31.29 -5.13
N ASN A 192 -28.31 30.90 -5.94
CA ASN A 192 -28.40 29.66 -6.70
C ASN A 192 -28.43 28.32 -5.95
N ALA A 193 -29.63 27.72 -5.99
CA ALA A 193 -29.81 26.29 -5.99
C ALA A 193 -28.92 25.64 -7.06
N ASP A 194 -27.84 25.00 -6.63
CA ASP A 194 -27.17 23.98 -7.43
C ASP A 194 -27.48 22.64 -6.78
N GLY A 195 -27.93 21.68 -7.59
CA GLY A 195 -28.53 20.41 -7.19
C GLY A 195 -27.55 19.42 -6.56
N LYS A 196 -26.90 19.79 -5.45
CA LYS A 196 -26.16 18.87 -4.59
C LYS A 196 -27.13 18.25 -3.59
N GLU A 197 -27.11 16.92 -3.53
CA GLU A 197 -27.74 16.13 -2.48
C GLU A 197 -27.50 16.80 -1.11
N LYS A 198 -28.60 17.09 -0.40
CA LYS A 198 -28.50 17.65 0.96
C LYS A 198 -27.75 16.64 1.84
N PRO A 199 -26.76 17.08 2.66
CA PRO A 199 -26.06 16.18 3.56
C PRO A 199 -27.04 15.52 4.54
N THR A 200 -27.34 14.24 4.33
CA THR A 200 -28.19 13.47 5.24
C THR A 200 -27.44 13.17 6.54
N ALA A 201 -28.18 12.90 7.61
CA ALA A 201 -27.58 12.49 8.88
C ALA A 201 -26.66 11.29 8.71
N GLU A 202 -27.13 10.30 7.96
CA GLU A 202 -26.42 9.08 7.62
C GLU A 202 -25.10 9.35 6.88
N THR A 203 -25.04 10.37 6.02
CA THR A 203 -23.78 10.71 5.30
C THR A 203 -22.72 11.28 6.25
N ILE A 204 -23.14 12.02 7.28
CA ILE A 204 -22.23 12.54 8.30
C ILE A 204 -21.75 11.40 9.18
N ASP A 205 -22.65 10.53 9.64
CA ASP A 205 -22.29 9.38 10.49
C ASP A 205 -21.28 8.45 9.78
N ARG A 206 -21.51 8.15 8.48
CA ARG A 206 -20.55 7.38 7.66
C ARG A 206 -19.20 8.08 7.49
N MET A 207 -19.20 9.41 7.38
CA MET A 207 -17.97 10.18 7.25
C MET A 207 -17.21 10.27 8.58
N GLU A 208 -17.91 10.29 9.72
CA GLU A 208 -17.34 10.16 11.06
C GLU A 208 -16.67 8.80 11.23
N GLU A 209 -17.34 7.71 10.88
CA GLU A 209 -16.75 6.36 10.89
C GLU A 209 -15.49 6.28 10.00
N THR A 210 -15.54 6.88 8.81
CA THR A 210 -14.38 6.96 7.90
C THR A 210 -13.22 7.74 8.53
N LEU A 211 -13.51 8.81 9.27
CA LEU A 211 -12.49 9.59 9.96
C LEU A 211 -11.84 8.79 11.10
N GLU A 212 -12.64 8.10 11.90
CA GLU A 212 -12.15 7.26 12.99
C GLU A 212 -11.26 6.13 12.46
N ALA A 213 -11.68 5.46 11.38
CA ALA A 213 -10.87 4.46 10.70
C ALA A 213 -9.54 5.04 10.19
N ALA A 214 -9.57 6.20 9.52
CA ALA A 214 -8.35 6.86 9.03
C ALA A 214 -7.41 7.27 10.17
N GLN A 215 -7.93 7.73 11.30
CA GLN A 215 -7.13 8.04 12.49
C GLN A 215 -6.56 6.80 13.15
N ALA A 216 -7.31 5.69 13.20
CA ALA A 216 -6.83 4.41 13.69
C ALA A 216 -5.66 3.90 12.82
N ASP A 217 -5.81 3.95 11.49
CA ASP A 217 -4.75 3.59 10.54
C ASP A 217 -3.50 4.48 10.70
N GLN A 218 -3.68 5.79 10.91
CA GLN A 218 -2.58 6.71 11.18
C GLN A 218 -1.85 6.35 12.48
N LYS A 219 -2.59 6.11 13.57
CA LYS A 219 -2.00 5.70 14.86
C LYS A 219 -1.23 4.39 14.69
N ASN A 220 -1.83 3.41 14.02
CA ASN A 220 -1.19 2.11 13.76
C ASN A 220 0.12 2.28 12.97
N LEU A 221 0.12 3.11 11.93
CA LEU A 221 1.33 3.42 11.16
C LEU A 221 2.46 3.97 12.05
N PHE A 222 2.16 4.94 12.91
CA PHE A 222 3.15 5.50 13.83
C PHE A 222 3.60 4.47 14.88
N LEU A 223 2.70 3.64 15.40
CA LEU A 223 3.06 2.56 16.33
C LEU A 223 4.04 1.58 15.70
N ILE A 224 3.82 1.14 14.46
CA ILE A 224 4.75 0.28 13.71
C ILE A 224 6.13 0.94 13.60
N ILE A 225 6.18 2.21 13.19
CA ILE A 225 7.43 2.95 13.03
C ILE A 225 8.18 3.09 14.36
N PHE A 226 7.48 3.45 15.44
CA PHE A 226 8.08 3.61 16.77
C PHE A 226 8.55 2.27 17.34
N GLN A 227 7.74 1.22 17.21
CA GLN A 227 8.12 -0.12 17.67
C GLN A 227 9.42 -0.57 17.00
N VAL A 228 9.54 -0.38 15.69
CA VAL A 228 10.78 -0.76 14.98
C VAL A 228 11.94 0.12 15.39
N THR A 229 11.73 1.43 15.54
CA THR A 229 12.78 2.36 15.99
C THR A 229 13.32 1.95 17.35
N ILE A 230 12.43 1.63 18.30
CA ILE A 230 12.80 1.14 19.63
C ILE A 230 13.58 -0.18 19.51
N VAL A 231 13.08 -1.15 18.76
CA VAL A 231 13.73 -2.46 18.60
C VAL A 231 15.12 -2.34 17.98
N VAL A 232 15.29 -1.46 16.98
CA VAL A 232 16.58 -1.21 16.32
C VAL A 232 17.55 -0.55 17.29
N ILE A 233 17.13 0.50 18.00
CA ILE A 233 17.96 1.20 18.98
C ILE A 233 18.37 0.25 20.10
N SER A 234 17.41 -0.47 20.71
CA SER A 234 17.71 -1.41 21.79
C SER A 234 18.69 -2.50 21.36
N ARG A 235 18.60 -3.02 20.13
CA ARG A 235 19.57 -4.00 19.62
C ARG A 235 20.97 -3.41 19.48
N VAL A 236 21.08 -2.15 19.05
CA VAL A 236 22.37 -1.45 18.98
C VAL A 236 22.95 -1.28 20.39
N ASP A 237 22.15 -0.85 21.36
CA ASP A 237 22.58 -0.70 22.75
C ASP A 237 23.07 -2.03 23.34
N TYR A 238 22.31 -3.12 23.15
CA TYR A 238 22.75 -4.47 23.57
C TYR A 238 24.05 -4.92 22.88
N CYS A 239 24.26 -4.58 21.61
CA CYS A 239 25.51 -4.89 20.90
C CYS A 239 26.70 -4.07 21.42
N ILE A 240 26.48 -2.81 21.81
CA ILE A 240 27.49 -1.96 22.42
C ILE A 240 27.84 -2.47 23.83
N ASP A 241 26.85 -2.82 24.64
CA ASP A 241 27.04 -3.32 26.00
C ASP A 241 27.64 -4.74 26.05
N SER A 242 27.41 -5.54 25.01
CA SER A 242 27.97 -6.90 24.88
C SER A 242 29.35 -6.94 24.20
N MET A 243 29.91 -5.80 23.77
CA MET A 243 31.27 -5.74 23.25
C MET A 243 32.26 -6.01 24.40
N PRO A 244 33.20 -6.95 24.25
CA PRO A 244 34.21 -7.19 25.27
C PRO A 244 35.05 -5.92 25.47
N PRO A 245 35.40 -5.55 26.72
CA PRO A 245 36.29 -4.43 26.97
C PRO A 245 37.68 -4.79 26.45
N MET A 246 38.04 -4.38 25.23
CA MET A 246 39.41 -4.49 24.74
C MET A 246 39.83 -3.26 23.93
N MET A 247 40.99 -2.73 24.34
CA MET A 247 41.70 -1.53 23.85
C MET A 247 41.21 -0.16 24.34
N ILE A 248 41.19 0.05 25.66
CA ILE A 248 41.72 1.31 26.17
C ILE A 248 43.24 1.15 26.19
N ILE A 249 43.92 1.65 25.16
CA ILE A 249 45.37 1.80 25.18
C ILE A 249 45.69 2.89 26.22
N PRO A 250 46.48 2.61 27.27
CA PRO A 250 46.91 3.65 28.19
C PRO A 250 47.95 4.52 27.47
N GLY A 251 47.61 5.80 27.29
CA GLY A 251 48.57 6.87 27.04
C GLY A 251 49.11 7.43 28.34
#